data_AF-A0A8S3G2Y4-F1
#
_entry.id   AF-A0A8S3G2Y4-F1
#
_cell.length_a   1.000
_cell.length_b   1.000
_cell.length_c   1.000
_cell.angle_alpha   90.00
_cell.angle_beta   90.00
_cell.angle_gamma   90.00
#
_symmetry.space_group_name_H-M   'P 1'
#
loop_
_entity.id
_entity.type
_entity.pdbx_description
1 polymer ?
#
loop_
_entity_poly.entity_id
_entity_poly.type
_entity_poly.pdbx_seq_one_letter_code
_entity_poly.pdbx_strand_id
1 'polypeptide(L)'
;SENLTEQLAICLRKSNESEGRLAAIVTSLFVIQLGETSDELYTKFRDAIMPILRDESKSSILRKHFAKAIGIICFIACEDISMTVELMKALETIFSRSYLNGDGISPILNHDLQDLHTAALSSWCLLVSTMPNNLAHELVRMYAPEKIPGLIESNHAELRNQAGEAVAVLYEIARDIKSIFAEPPESLLLILEKKANESAKYKGKKEKRLQHATFREIYNSFEEGTSPEFDVKFGREVLEVTSWTTRLYYNTLSSILAAG
;
A
#
# COMPACT_ATOMS: atom_id res chain seq x y z
N SER A 1 14.34 25.76 -2.50
CA SER A 1 13.28 24.74 -2.26
C SER A 1 12.10 25.32 -1.50
N GLU A 2 12.33 26.08 -0.42
CA GLU A 2 11.30 26.57 0.52
C GLU A 2 10.07 27.25 -0.12
N ASN A 3 10.27 28.13 -1.12
CA ASN A 3 9.16 28.77 -1.85
C ASN A 3 8.30 27.75 -2.63
N LEU A 4 8.93 26.76 -3.28
CA LEU A 4 8.22 25.73 -4.02
C LEU A 4 7.41 24.82 -3.09
N THR A 5 7.99 24.44 -1.94
CA THR A 5 7.29 23.68 -0.90
C THR A 5 6.02 24.39 -0.42
N GLU A 6 6.09 25.70 -0.18
CA GLU A 6 4.92 26.50 0.22
C GLU A 6 3.83 26.49 -0.88
N GLN A 7 4.21 26.73 -2.14
CA GLN A 7 3.25 26.76 -3.23
C GLN A 7 2.57 25.39 -3.43
N LEU A 8 3.32 24.29 -3.36
CA LEU A 8 2.77 22.95 -3.46
C LEU A 8 1.78 22.65 -2.31
N ALA A 9 2.13 23.03 -1.07
CA ALA A 9 1.22 22.89 0.07
C ALA A 9 -0.06 23.73 -0.08
N ILE A 10 0.02 24.93 -0.67
CA ILE A 10 -1.16 25.74 -1.01
C ILE A 10 -2.03 25.05 -2.07
N CYS A 11 -1.42 24.52 -3.13
CA CYS A 11 -2.12 23.78 -4.18
C CYS A 11 -2.88 22.59 -3.61
N LEU A 12 -2.23 21.77 -2.77
CA LEU A 12 -2.85 20.61 -2.12
C LEU A 12 -4.07 20.99 -1.26
N ARG A 13 -4.00 22.11 -0.52
CA ARG A 13 -5.11 22.56 0.36
C ARG A 13 -6.33 23.06 -0.41
N LYS A 14 -6.11 23.69 -1.56
CA LYS A 14 -7.17 24.42 -2.29
C LYS A 14 -7.69 23.69 -3.52
N SER A 15 -7.07 22.57 -3.89
CA SER A 15 -7.37 21.88 -5.12
C SER A 15 -8.75 21.21 -5.13
N ASN A 16 -9.41 21.27 -6.28
CA ASN A 16 -10.47 20.34 -6.64
C ASN A 16 -9.90 18.94 -6.99
N GLU A 17 -10.73 18.02 -7.46
CA GLU A 17 -10.30 16.64 -7.76
C GLU A 17 -9.18 16.55 -8.81
N SER A 18 -9.30 17.27 -9.93
CA SER A 18 -8.32 17.18 -11.03
C SER A 18 -7.00 17.88 -10.69
N GLU A 19 -7.08 19.07 -10.10
CA GLU A 19 -5.92 19.80 -9.60
C GLU A 19 -5.23 19.04 -8.47
N GLY A 20 -6.00 18.41 -7.59
CA GLY A 20 -5.48 17.72 -6.42
C GLY A 20 -4.72 16.47 -6.79
N ARG A 21 -5.19 15.75 -7.83
CA ARG A 21 -4.42 14.66 -8.44
C ARG A 21 -3.05 15.13 -8.92
N LEU A 22 -3.00 16.24 -9.66
CA LEU A 22 -1.73 16.76 -10.20
C LEU A 22 -0.82 17.27 -9.07
N ALA A 23 -1.38 18.00 -8.10
CA ALA A 23 -0.64 18.49 -6.94
C ALA A 23 -0.04 17.32 -6.14
N ALA A 24 -0.80 16.24 -5.94
CA ALA A 24 -0.32 15.02 -5.30
C ALA A 24 0.85 14.39 -6.07
N ILE A 25 0.73 14.25 -7.39
CA ILE A 25 1.80 13.68 -8.24
C ILE A 25 3.06 14.54 -8.16
N VAL A 26 2.95 15.84 -8.42
CA VAL A 26 4.09 16.77 -8.43
C VAL A 26 4.76 16.83 -7.06
N THR A 27 3.99 16.80 -5.97
CA THR A 27 4.55 16.82 -4.61
C THR A 27 5.31 15.53 -4.31
N SER A 28 4.77 14.36 -4.67
CA SER A 28 5.48 13.09 -4.50
C SER A 28 6.77 13.04 -5.33
N LEU A 29 6.74 13.48 -6.59
CA LEU A 29 7.94 13.56 -7.43
C LEU A 29 8.97 14.54 -6.86
N PHE A 30 8.53 15.70 -6.37
CA PHE A 30 9.39 16.67 -5.73
C PHE A 30 10.12 16.08 -4.52
N VAL A 31 9.42 15.36 -3.65
CA VAL A 31 10.01 14.72 -2.47
C VAL A 31 10.96 13.59 -2.86
N ILE A 32 10.60 12.76 -3.84
CA ILE A 32 11.49 11.72 -4.38
C ILE A 32 12.77 12.31 -4.98
N GLN A 33 12.64 13.40 -5.74
CA GLN A 33 13.77 14.07 -6.40
C GLN A 33 14.70 14.75 -5.39
N LEU A 34 14.16 15.29 -4.30
CA LEU A 34 14.97 15.81 -3.20
C LEU A 34 15.76 14.69 -2.54
N GLY A 35 15.12 13.55 -2.26
CA GLY A 35 15.77 12.38 -1.65
C GLY A 35 16.31 12.63 -0.24
N GLU A 36 15.90 13.72 0.40
CA GLU A 36 16.33 14.14 1.73
C GLU A 36 15.22 13.90 2.76
N THR A 37 15.62 13.42 3.92
CA THR A 37 14.75 13.35 5.09
C THR A 37 14.58 14.74 5.71
N SER A 38 13.34 15.09 6.03
CA SER A 38 12.98 16.36 6.67
C SER A 38 11.58 16.27 7.28
N ASP A 39 11.52 16.14 8.60
CA ASP A 39 10.26 16.14 9.35
C ASP A 39 9.47 17.45 9.17
N GLU A 40 10.15 18.58 8.96
CA GLU A 40 9.51 19.86 8.64
C GLU A 40 8.82 19.81 7.27
N LEU A 41 9.51 19.28 6.26
CA LEU A 41 8.96 19.08 4.92
C LEU A 41 7.74 18.16 4.95
N TYR A 42 7.87 17.02 5.66
CA TYR A 42 6.78 16.07 5.86
C TYR A 42 5.59 16.74 6.55
N THR A 43 5.82 17.43 7.67
CA THR A 43 4.76 18.10 8.46
C THR A 43 3.99 19.10 7.60
N LYS A 44 4.71 19.88 6.78
CA LYS A 44 4.10 20.88 5.89
C LYS A 44 3.14 20.27 4.87
N PHE A 45 3.51 19.15 4.24
CA PHE A 45 2.62 18.45 3.32
C PHE A 45 1.54 17.64 4.03
N ARG A 46 1.84 17.05 5.18
CA ARG A 46 0.87 16.37 6.05
C ARG A 46 -0.26 17.31 6.42
N ASP A 47 0.04 18.52 6.88
CA ASP A 47 -0.96 19.50 7.30
C ASP A 47 -1.81 20.03 6.14
N ALA A 48 -1.29 19.95 4.91
CA ALA A 48 -2.06 20.23 3.71
C ALA A 48 -3.00 19.08 3.31
N ILE A 49 -2.54 17.83 3.43
CA ILE A 49 -3.23 16.64 2.91
C ILE A 49 -4.23 16.06 3.92
N MET A 50 -3.84 15.92 5.20
CA MET A 50 -4.60 15.19 6.21
C MET A 50 -6.02 15.72 6.45
N PRO A 51 -6.29 17.04 6.45
CA PRO A 51 -7.66 17.54 6.59
C PRO A 51 -8.60 17.04 5.48
N ILE A 52 -8.10 16.97 4.24
CA ILE A 52 -8.87 16.49 3.09
C ILE A 52 -8.99 14.96 3.10
N LEU A 53 -7.90 14.26 3.44
CA LEU A 53 -7.89 12.80 3.50
C LEU A 53 -8.87 12.23 4.54
N ARG A 54 -9.03 12.92 5.68
CA ARG A 54 -9.93 12.51 6.79
C ARG A 54 -11.39 12.94 6.59
N ASP A 55 -11.65 13.92 5.74
CA ASP A 55 -13.00 14.44 5.52
C ASP A 55 -13.81 13.53 4.58
N GLU A 56 -14.76 12.78 5.14
CA GLU A 56 -15.61 11.86 4.38
C GLU A 56 -16.58 12.55 3.40
N SER A 57 -16.77 13.87 3.53
CA SER A 57 -17.56 14.65 2.56
C SER A 57 -16.79 14.94 1.27
N LYS A 58 -15.46 14.74 1.26
CA LYS A 58 -14.62 14.91 0.06
C LYS A 58 -14.68 13.68 -0.82
N SER A 59 -14.50 13.90 -2.13
CA SER A 59 -14.45 12.85 -3.14
C SER A 59 -13.46 11.75 -2.77
N SER A 60 -13.90 10.48 -2.84
CA SER A 60 -13.03 9.31 -2.67
C SER A 60 -11.88 9.30 -3.68
N ILE A 61 -12.09 9.85 -4.89
CA ILE A 61 -11.07 9.93 -5.93
C ILE A 61 -9.95 10.89 -5.52
N LEU A 62 -10.29 12.08 -5.01
CA LEU A 62 -9.30 13.04 -4.50
C LEU A 62 -8.55 12.46 -3.29
N ARG A 63 -9.31 11.91 -2.32
CA ARG A 63 -8.74 11.28 -1.13
C ARG A 63 -7.79 10.13 -1.49
N LYS A 64 -8.07 9.36 -2.54
CA LYS A 64 -7.22 8.28 -3.02
C LYS A 64 -5.84 8.79 -3.44
N HIS A 65 -5.81 9.87 -4.23
CA HIS A 65 -4.54 10.49 -4.64
C HIS A 65 -3.75 11.00 -3.43
N PHE A 66 -4.45 11.54 -2.45
CA PHE A 66 -3.86 12.07 -1.23
C PHE A 66 -3.33 10.97 -0.30
N ALA A 67 -4.05 9.85 -0.17
CA ALA A 67 -3.60 8.68 0.58
C ALA A 67 -2.27 8.16 0.04
N LYS A 68 -2.18 8.02 -1.29
CA LYS A 68 -0.95 7.58 -1.97
C LYS A 68 0.18 8.58 -1.79
N ALA A 69 -0.08 9.86 -2.03
CA ALA A 69 0.95 10.88 -1.93
C ALA A 69 1.52 11.00 -0.52
N ILE A 70 0.67 11.03 0.52
CA ILE A 70 1.17 11.15 1.90
C ILE A 70 1.96 9.90 2.33
N GLY A 71 1.61 8.71 1.84
CA GLY A 71 2.38 7.49 2.06
C GLY A 71 3.81 7.60 1.52
N ILE A 72 3.95 8.05 0.26
CA ILE A 72 5.26 8.27 -0.37
C ILE A 72 6.05 9.38 0.33
N ILE A 73 5.39 10.50 0.65
CA ILE A 73 6.03 11.63 1.32
C ILE A 73 6.55 11.20 2.71
N CYS A 74 5.76 10.42 3.45
CA CYS A 74 6.19 9.86 4.73
C CYS A 74 7.36 8.90 4.57
N PHE A 75 7.28 7.97 3.60
CA PHE A 75 8.33 6.98 3.32
C PHE A 75 9.69 7.61 2.98
N ILE A 76 9.70 8.75 2.29
CA ILE A 76 10.95 9.42 1.88
C ILE A 76 11.42 10.45 2.92
N ALA A 77 10.51 11.26 3.46
CA ALA A 77 10.89 12.47 4.19
C ALA A 77 10.75 12.38 5.72
N CYS A 78 9.95 11.45 6.27
CA CYS A 78 9.67 11.43 7.71
C CYS A 78 10.66 10.53 8.46
N GLU A 79 11.32 11.08 9.48
CA GLU A 79 12.20 10.33 10.39
C GLU A 79 11.53 10.05 11.74
N ASP A 80 10.57 10.89 12.13
CA ASP A 80 9.79 10.68 13.34
C ASP A 80 8.85 9.47 13.20
N ILE A 81 9.21 8.39 13.90
CA ILE A 81 8.43 7.16 13.99
C ILE A 81 7.02 7.42 14.54
N SER A 82 6.85 8.35 15.49
CA SER A 82 5.53 8.69 16.05
C SER A 82 4.61 9.27 14.97
N MET A 83 5.13 10.19 14.15
CA MET A 83 4.38 10.76 13.03
C MET A 83 4.03 9.69 11.99
N THR A 84 4.96 8.77 11.72
CA THR A 84 4.69 7.64 10.82
C THR A 84 3.58 6.74 11.36
N VAL A 85 3.62 6.39 12.65
CA VAL A 85 2.59 5.57 13.31
C VAL A 85 1.22 6.28 13.31
N GLU A 86 1.18 7.60 13.51
CA GLU A 86 -0.07 8.37 13.39
C GLU A 86 -0.67 8.32 12.00
N LEU A 87 0.17 8.43 10.96
CA LEU A 87 -0.28 8.31 9.58
C LEU A 87 -0.80 6.89 9.30
N MET A 88 -0.08 5.86 9.76
CA MET A 88 -0.51 4.47 9.61
C MET A 88 -1.89 4.22 10.24
N LYS A 89 -2.14 4.73 11.45
CA LYS A 89 -3.46 4.65 12.10
C LYS A 89 -4.56 5.36 11.29
N ALA A 90 -4.24 6.51 10.70
CA ALA A 90 -5.18 7.22 9.85
C ALA A 90 -5.49 6.47 8.54
N LEU A 91 -4.48 5.84 7.93
CA LEU A 91 -4.66 4.98 6.75
C LEU A 91 -5.47 3.72 7.10
N GLU A 92 -5.21 3.07 8.24
CA GLU A 92 -6.03 1.94 8.72
C GLU A 92 -7.49 2.32 8.91
N THR A 93 -7.76 3.50 9.49
CA THR A 93 -9.15 3.96 9.67
C THR A 93 -9.91 4.03 8.33
N ILE A 94 -9.20 4.27 7.23
CA ILE A 94 -9.79 4.28 5.88
C ILE A 94 -10.06 2.85 5.41
N PHE A 95 -9.03 2.01 5.28
CA PHE A 95 -9.22 0.69 4.66
C PHE A 95 -9.90 -0.35 5.57
N SER A 96 -9.92 -0.15 6.89
CA SER A 96 -10.64 -1.02 7.84
C SER A 96 -12.15 -1.07 7.59
N ARG A 97 -12.70 -0.08 6.90
CA ARG A 97 -14.09 -0.09 6.42
C ARG A 97 -14.37 -1.17 5.37
N SER A 98 -13.32 -1.81 4.83
CA SER A 98 -13.43 -2.98 3.96
C SER A 98 -13.23 -4.31 4.68
N TYR A 99 -12.94 -4.32 5.99
CA TYR A 99 -12.88 -5.57 6.74
C TYR A 99 -14.22 -6.31 6.67
N LEU A 100 -14.15 -7.63 6.82
CA LEU A 100 -15.32 -8.48 6.87
C LEU A 100 -16.25 -8.04 8.01
N ASN A 101 -17.55 -8.06 7.74
CA ASN A 101 -18.55 -7.84 8.78
C ASN A 101 -18.55 -9.01 9.78
N GLY A 102 -19.29 -8.89 10.88
CA GLY A 102 -19.38 -9.94 11.90
C GLY A 102 -19.94 -11.29 11.41
N ASP A 103 -20.50 -11.33 10.20
CA ASP A 103 -20.98 -12.53 9.50
C ASP A 103 -19.93 -13.12 8.52
N GLY A 104 -18.73 -12.55 8.43
CA GLY A 104 -17.67 -12.97 7.51
C GLY A 104 -17.85 -12.47 6.07
N ILE A 105 -18.83 -11.58 5.80
CA ILE A 105 -19.12 -11.10 4.45
C ILE A 105 -18.43 -9.74 4.22
N SER A 106 -17.80 -9.58 3.06
CA SER A 106 -17.23 -8.29 2.64
C SER A 106 -18.32 -7.23 2.47
N PRO A 107 -18.11 -6.00 2.97
CA PRO A 107 -19.08 -4.91 2.80
C PRO A 107 -19.23 -4.52 1.33
N ILE A 108 -20.44 -4.13 0.95
CA ILE A 108 -20.74 -3.65 -0.41
C ILE A 108 -20.44 -2.15 -0.46
N LEU A 109 -19.35 -1.79 -1.12
CA LEU A 109 -18.89 -0.42 -1.27
C LEU A 109 -18.80 -0.03 -2.76
N ASN A 110 -18.97 1.26 -3.05
CA ASN A 110 -18.78 1.76 -4.42
C ASN A 110 -17.31 1.65 -4.86
N HIS A 111 -17.08 1.65 -6.17
CA HIS A 111 -15.75 1.44 -6.76
C HIS A 111 -14.71 2.46 -6.29
N ASP A 112 -15.04 3.77 -6.35
CA ASP A 112 -14.09 4.83 -5.98
C ASP A 112 -13.65 4.76 -4.52
N LEU A 113 -14.54 4.33 -3.62
CA LEU A 113 -14.23 4.12 -2.21
C LEU A 113 -13.31 2.91 -2.02
N GLN A 114 -13.53 1.82 -2.77
CA GLN A 114 -12.63 0.65 -2.73
C GLN A 114 -11.25 0.96 -3.34
N ASP A 115 -11.17 1.84 -4.34
CA ASP A 115 -9.90 2.35 -4.85
C ASP A 115 -9.16 3.20 -3.81
N LEU A 116 -9.88 4.04 -3.04
CA LEU A 116 -9.32 4.76 -1.90
C LEU A 116 -8.77 3.80 -0.85
N HIS A 117 -9.52 2.76 -0.48
CA HIS A 117 -9.07 1.75 0.49
C HIS A 117 -7.83 1.00 -0.01
N THR A 118 -7.79 0.69 -1.32
CA THR A 118 -6.62 0.06 -1.96
C THR A 118 -5.38 0.96 -1.84
N ALA A 119 -5.51 2.26 -2.16
CA ALA A 119 -4.40 3.20 -2.04
C ALA A 119 -3.95 3.40 -0.58
N ALA A 120 -4.89 3.42 0.37
CA ALA A 120 -4.59 3.53 1.79
C ALA A 120 -3.86 2.30 2.32
N LEU A 121 -4.30 1.09 1.94
CA LEU A 121 -3.63 -0.17 2.31
C LEU A 121 -2.22 -0.27 1.70
N SER A 122 -2.07 0.11 0.44
CA SER A 122 -0.77 0.15 -0.24
C SER A 122 0.22 1.08 0.48
N SER A 123 -0.24 2.29 0.82
CA SER A 123 0.55 3.28 1.56
C SER A 123 0.87 2.82 2.98
N TRP A 124 -0.08 2.16 3.65
CA TRP A 124 0.16 1.58 4.97
C TRP A 124 1.21 0.48 4.92
N CYS A 125 1.10 -0.45 3.95
CA CYS A 125 2.05 -1.54 3.77
C CYS A 125 3.47 -1.03 3.45
N LEU A 126 3.58 0.04 2.64
CA LEU A 126 4.85 0.73 2.40
C LEU A 126 5.52 1.17 3.72
N LEU A 127 4.75 1.80 4.62
CA LEU A 127 5.28 2.27 5.90
C LEU A 127 5.57 1.14 6.88
N VAL A 128 4.80 0.05 6.86
CA VAL A 128 5.12 -1.14 7.67
C VAL A 128 6.51 -1.68 7.35
N SER A 129 6.88 -1.71 6.06
CA SER A 129 8.15 -2.27 5.60
C SER A 129 9.39 -1.52 6.10
N THR A 130 9.22 -0.29 6.61
CA THR A 130 10.31 0.53 7.15
C THR A 130 10.26 0.64 8.68
N MET A 131 9.33 -0.06 9.34
CA MET A 131 9.21 0.00 10.80
C MET A 131 10.38 -0.70 11.50
N PRO A 132 10.86 -0.17 12.64
CA PRO A 132 11.77 -0.89 13.51
C PRO A 132 11.20 -2.25 13.95
N ASN A 133 12.07 -3.26 14.09
CA ASN A 133 11.68 -4.65 14.34
C ASN A 133 10.67 -4.84 15.48
N ASN A 134 10.78 -4.08 16.57
CA ASN A 134 9.86 -4.18 17.71
C ASN A 134 8.43 -3.71 17.36
N LEU A 135 8.29 -2.67 16.53
CA LEU A 135 6.98 -2.19 16.07
C LEU A 135 6.46 -3.05 14.93
N ALA A 136 7.33 -3.43 13.99
CA ALA A 136 7.02 -4.37 12.93
C ALA A 136 6.46 -5.69 13.49
N HIS A 137 7.02 -6.17 14.61
CA HIS A 137 6.50 -7.32 15.35
C HIS A 137 5.02 -7.19 15.72
N GLU A 138 4.68 -6.08 16.38
CA GLU A 138 3.32 -5.84 16.87
C GLU A 138 2.33 -5.74 15.71
N LEU A 139 2.76 -5.11 14.62
CA LEU A 139 1.98 -4.98 13.39
C LEU A 139 1.79 -6.35 12.71
N VAL A 140 2.84 -7.14 12.52
CA VAL A 140 2.69 -8.50 11.97
C VAL A 140 1.72 -9.32 12.80
N ARG A 141 1.90 -9.34 14.13
CA ARG A 141 1.05 -10.10 15.05
C ARG A 141 -0.41 -9.67 14.99
N MET A 142 -0.68 -8.37 14.84
CA MET A 142 -2.03 -7.83 14.88
C MET A 142 -2.77 -7.96 13.54
N TYR A 143 -2.07 -7.85 12.41
CA TYR A 143 -2.70 -7.66 11.10
C TYR A 143 -2.59 -8.88 10.18
N ALA A 144 -1.47 -9.63 10.25
CA ALA A 144 -1.19 -10.72 9.31
C ALA A 144 -2.13 -11.93 9.43
N PRO A 145 -2.59 -12.36 10.62
CA PRO A 145 -3.38 -13.59 10.74
C PRO A 145 -4.83 -13.48 10.25
N GLU A 146 -5.48 -12.34 10.46
CA GLU A 146 -6.95 -12.22 10.24
C GLU A 146 -7.36 -10.93 9.52
N LYS A 147 -6.88 -9.76 9.97
CA LYS A 147 -7.35 -8.46 9.45
C LYS A 147 -7.08 -8.28 7.96
N ILE A 148 -5.82 -8.40 7.53
CA ILE A 148 -5.45 -8.24 6.11
C ILE A 148 -5.94 -9.43 5.26
N PRO A 149 -5.85 -10.69 5.72
CA PRO A 149 -6.43 -11.82 5.00
C PRO A 149 -7.91 -11.65 4.68
N GLY A 150 -8.72 -11.07 5.57
CA GLY A 150 -10.13 -10.80 5.29
C GLY A 150 -10.36 -9.89 4.08
N LEU A 151 -9.42 -8.99 3.77
CA LEU A 151 -9.50 -8.11 2.58
C LEU A 151 -9.26 -8.87 1.25
N ILE A 152 -8.63 -10.05 1.29
CA ILE A 152 -8.46 -10.94 0.12
C ILE A 152 -9.81 -11.48 -0.37
N GLU A 153 -10.84 -11.45 0.46
CA GLU A 153 -12.20 -11.85 0.09
C GLU A 153 -13.05 -10.73 -0.52
N SER A 154 -12.53 -9.50 -0.60
CA SER A 154 -13.22 -8.35 -1.19
C SER A 154 -13.75 -8.64 -2.61
N ASN A 155 -14.87 -8.02 -2.99
CA ASN A 155 -15.36 -8.11 -4.37
C ASN A 155 -14.56 -7.23 -5.37
N HIS A 156 -13.71 -6.33 -4.89
CA HIS A 156 -12.86 -5.44 -5.69
C HIS A 156 -11.49 -6.04 -5.97
N ALA A 157 -11.11 -6.16 -7.25
CA ALA A 157 -9.97 -6.96 -7.65
C ALA A 157 -8.63 -6.38 -7.17
N GLU A 158 -8.49 -5.07 -7.25
CA GLU A 158 -7.29 -4.33 -6.89
C GLU A 158 -7.08 -4.35 -5.38
N LEU A 159 -8.18 -4.31 -4.60
CA LEU A 159 -8.10 -4.40 -3.14
C LEU A 159 -7.67 -5.80 -2.71
N ARG A 160 -8.24 -6.85 -3.32
CA ARG A 160 -7.80 -8.23 -3.09
C ARG A 160 -6.32 -8.43 -3.40
N ASN A 161 -5.87 -7.91 -4.54
CA ASN A 161 -4.47 -8.03 -4.96
C ASN A 161 -3.54 -7.33 -3.97
N GLN A 162 -3.87 -6.09 -3.60
CA GLN A 162 -3.08 -5.32 -2.64
C GLN A 162 -3.06 -5.97 -1.25
N ALA A 163 -4.16 -6.61 -0.82
CA ALA A 163 -4.20 -7.37 0.42
C ALA A 163 -3.32 -8.62 0.38
N GLY A 164 -3.33 -9.36 -0.74
CA GLY A 164 -2.44 -10.50 -0.93
C GLY A 164 -0.96 -10.10 -0.88
N GLU A 165 -0.58 -9.04 -1.60
CA GLU A 165 0.80 -8.52 -1.55
C GLU A 165 1.16 -8.02 -0.14
N ALA A 166 0.24 -7.34 0.56
CA ALA A 166 0.48 -6.89 1.92
C ALA A 166 0.70 -8.06 2.91
N VAL A 167 -0.07 -9.14 2.77
CA VAL A 167 0.14 -10.36 3.57
C VAL A 167 1.51 -10.97 3.27
N ALA A 168 1.91 -11.05 2.00
CA ALA A 168 3.23 -11.57 1.64
C ALA A 168 4.37 -10.74 2.25
N VAL A 169 4.28 -9.40 2.22
CA VAL A 169 5.23 -8.49 2.87
C VAL A 169 5.26 -8.69 4.39
N LEU A 170 4.10 -8.78 5.05
CA LEU A 170 4.05 -9.00 6.50
C LEU A 170 4.73 -10.29 6.93
N TYR A 171 4.52 -11.39 6.20
CA TYR A 171 5.17 -12.66 6.49
C TYR A 171 6.64 -12.69 6.07
N GLU A 172 7.05 -11.94 5.06
CA GLU A 172 8.47 -11.72 4.75
C GLU A 172 9.19 -11.04 5.93
N ILE A 173 8.63 -9.93 6.43
CA ILE A 173 9.14 -9.24 7.62
C ILE A 173 9.17 -10.18 8.84
N ALA A 174 8.13 -10.99 9.03
CA ALA A 174 8.06 -11.97 10.12
C ALA A 174 9.18 -13.01 10.05
N ARG A 175 9.52 -13.50 8.85
CA ARG A 175 10.60 -14.46 8.60
C ARG A 175 11.97 -13.85 8.90
N ASP A 176 12.17 -12.61 8.50
CA ASP A 176 13.43 -11.89 8.74
C ASP A 176 13.67 -11.66 10.24
N ILE A 177 12.59 -11.45 11.00
CA ILE A 177 12.65 -11.32 12.46
C ILE A 177 12.43 -12.70 13.12
N LYS A 178 13.46 -13.55 13.07
CA LYS A 178 13.46 -14.96 13.54
C LYS A 178 12.78 -15.25 14.89
N SER A 179 12.76 -14.31 15.83
CA SER A 179 12.13 -14.48 17.15
C SER A 179 10.59 -14.43 17.15
N ILE A 180 10.00 -14.08 16.00
CA ILE A 180 8.58 -13.72 15.87
C ILE A 180 7.81 -14.70 14.99
N PHE A 181 8.52 -15.48 14.16
CA PHE A 181 7.91 -16.28 13.11
C PHE A 181 6.82 -17.20 13.67
N ALA A 182 5.57 -16.78 13.47
CA ALA A 182 4.39 -17.57 13.67
C ALA A 182 3.99 -18.08 12.29
N GLU A 183 3.80 -19.39 12.19
CA GLU A 183 3.30 -20.00 10.96
C GLU A 183 1.99 -19.31 10.54
N PRO A 184 1.76 -19.13 9.23
CA PRO A 184 0.50 -18.64 8.71
C PRO A 184 -0.65 -19.54 9.20
N PRO A 185 -1.80 -18.97 9.62
CA PRO A 185 -2.94 -19.78 10.00
C PRO A 185 -3.45 -20.57 8.79
N GLU A 186 -3.93 -21.79 9.02
CA GLU A 186 -4.47 -22.66 7.98
C GLU A 186 -5.57 -21.98 7.16
N SER A 187 -6.39 -21.13 7.81
CA SER A 187 -7.41 -20.32 7.14
C SER A 187 -6.84 -19.40 6.06
N LEU A 188 -5.68 -18.78 6.29
CA LEU A 188 -5.00 -17.95 5.29
C LEU A 188 -4.50 -18.81 4.13
N LEU A 189 -3.87 -19.96 4.41
CA LEU A 189 -3.38 -20.87 3.37
C LEU A 189 -4.53 -21.35 2.47
N LEU A 190 -5.68 -21.70 3.05
CA LEU A 190 -6.88 -22.10 2.30
C LEU A 190 -7.43 -20.96 1.42
N ILE A 191 -7.42 -19.71 1.92
CA ILE A 191 -7.83 -18.53 1.13
C ILE A 191 -6.87 -18.34 -0.05
N LEU A 192 -5.56 -18.40 0.18
CA LEU A 192 -4.55 -18.23 -0.86
C LEU A 192 -4.61 -19.35 -1.91
N GLU A 193 -4.70 -20.61 -1.48
CA GLU A 193 -4.84 -21.76 -2.38
C GLU A 193 -6.09 -21.63 -3.25
N LYS A 194 -7.23 -21.28 -2.65
CA LYS A 194 -8.48 -21.04 -3.38
C LYS A 194 -8.30 -19.95 -4.43
N LYS A 195 -7.67 -18.81 -4.09
CA LYS A 195 -7.44 -17.70 -5.03
C LYS A 195 -6.43 -18.03 -6.12
N ALA A 196 -5.41 -18.82 -5.80
CA ALA A 196 -4.42 -19.34 -6.75
C ALA A 196 -5.07 -20.28 -7.78
N ASN A 197 -6.06 -21.07 -7.36
CA ASN A 197 -6.72 -22.11 -8.16
C ASN A 197 -8.06 -21.69 -8.79
N GLU A 198 -8.62 -20.53 -8.42
CA GLU A 198 -9.85 -20.02 -9.03
C GLU A 198 -9.69 -19.97 -10.56
N SER A 199 -10.55 -20.68 -11.30
CA SER A 199 -10.42 -20.71 -12.77
C SER A 199 -10.83 -19.36 -13.38
N ALA A 200 -10.08 -18.86 -14.37
CA ALA A 200 -10.32 -17.57 -15.03
C ALA A 200 -11.62 -17.49 -15.89
N LYS A 201 -12.62 -18.32 -15.62
CA LYS A 201 -13.88 -18.35 -16.36
C LYS A 201 -14.69 -17.07 -15.99
N TYR A 202 -15.21 -16.38 -17.00
CA TYR A 202 -16.16 -15.24 -16.89
C TYR A 202 -15.63 -13.84 -16.49
N LYS A 203 -14.68 -13.21 -17.23
CA LYS A 203 -14.40 -11.74 -17.34
C LYS A 203 -13.00 -11.50 -17.98
N GLY A 204 -12.68 -10.26 -18.36
CA GLY A 204 -11.55 -9.84 -19.24
C GLY A 204 -10.22 -10.61 -19.09
N LYS A 205 -9.69 -11.12 -20.21
CA LYS A 205 -8.64 -12.17 -20.28
C LYS A 205 -7.25 -11.77 -19.77
N LYS A 206 -6.86 -10.50 -19.82
CA LYS A 206 -5.48 -10.04 -19.51
C LYS A 206 -5.29 -9.78 -18.01
N GLU A 207 -6.20 -9.01 -17.42
CA GLU A 207 -6.15 -8.59 -16.03
C GLU A 207 -6.31 -9.77 -15.06
N LYS A 208 -7.22 -10.71 -15.35
CA LYS A 208 -7.35 -11.95 -14.58
C LYS A 208 -6.09 -12.80 -14.57
N ARG A 209 -5.41 -12.91 -15.71
CA ARG A 209 -4.18 -13.71 -15.80
C ARG A 209 -3.10 -13.15 -14.89
N LEU A 210 -3.01 -11.83 -14.80
CA LEU A 210 -2.08 -11.16 -13.90
C LEU A 210 -2.46 -11.41 -12.43
N GLN A 211 -3.74 -11.24 -12.06
CA GLN A 211 -4.22 -11.54 -10.70
C GLN A 211 -3.97 -13.00 -10.28
N HIS A 212 -4.30 -13.98 -11.13
CA HIS A 212 -4.03 -15.40 -10.83
C HIS A 212 -2.53 -15.74 -10.82
N ALA A 213 -1.70 -15.05 -11.60
CA ALA A 213 -0.25 -15.20 -11.50
C ALA A 213 0.23 -14.70 -10.14
N THR A 214 -0.20 -13.51 -9.72
CA THR A 214 0.15 -12.94 -8.41
C THR A 214 -0.28 -13.84 -7.25
N PHE A 215 -1.52 -14.35 -7.22
CA PHE A 215 -1.95 -15.22 -6.12
C PHE A 215 -1.25 -16.59 -6.10
N ARG A 216 -0.85 -17.13 -7.26
CA ARG A 216 -0.02 -18.35 -7.29
C ARG A 216 1.38 -18.10 -6.76
N GLU A 217 1.99 -16.99 -7.15
CA GLU A 217 3.30 -16.57 -6.64
C GLU A 217 3.26 -16.32 -5.13
N ILE A 218 2.21 -15.64 -4.64
CA ILE A 218 1.97 -15.47 -3.20
C ILE A 218 1.82 -16.84 -2.56
N TYR A 219 0.90 -17.70 -3.00
CA TYR A 219 0.69 -19.02 -2.40
C TYR A 219 1.98 -19.86 -2.33
N ASN A 220 2.75 -19.92 -3.42
CA ASN A 220 4.03 -20.62 -3.46
C ASN A 220 5.06 -20.02 -2.48
N SER A 221 5.03 -18.70 -2.22
CA SER A 221 5.91 -18.10 -1.20
C SER A 221 5.66 -18.61 0.21
N PHE A 222 4.44 -19.08 0.51
CA PHE A 222 4.08 -19.66 1.79
C PHE A 222 4.39 -21.16 1.85
N GLU A 223 4.18 -21.90 0.76
CA GLU A 223 4.42 -23.35 0.70
C GLU A 223 5.90 -23.72 0.48
N GLU A 224 6.59 -22.99 -0.40
CA GLU A 224 7.93 -23.32 -0.90
C GLU A 224 9.01 -22.34 -0.41
N GLY A 225 8.62 -21.26 0.26
CA GLY A 225 9.53 -20.21 0.72
C GLY A 225 10.13 -19.37 -0.42
N THR A 226 9.49 -19.35 -1.59
CA THR A 226 9.94 -18.57 -2.75
C THR A 226 9.64 -17.08 -2.60
N SER A 227 10.45 -16.22 -3.20
CA SER A 227 10.20 -14.78 -3.31
C SER A 227 9.96 -14.39 -4.77
N PRO A 228 9.32 -13.23 -5.04
CA PRO A 228 9.21 -12.73 -6.40
C PRO A 228 10.61 -12.47 -6.96
N GLU A 229 10.86 -12.93 -8.19
CA GLU A 229 12.16 -12.79 -8.86
C GLU A 229 11.97 -12.29 -10.30
N PHE A 230 12.34 -11.03 -10.55
CA PHE A 230 12.36 -10.48 -11.90
C PHE A 230 13.36 -9.32 -12.06
N ASP A 231 13.85 -9.14 -13.28
CA ASP A 231 14.78 -8.09 -13.65
C ASP A 231 14.08 -6.90 -14.32
N VAL A 232 14.44 -5.69 -13.91
CA VAL A 232 14.04 -4.45 -14.59
C VAL A 232 15.27 -3.78 -15.18
N LYS A 233 15.32 -3.71 -16.52
CA LYS A 233 16.47 -3.14 -17.25
C LYS A 233 16.31 -1.64 -17.44
N PHE A 234 17.31 -0.88 -17.02
CA PHE A 234 17.42 0.58 -17.19
C PHE A 234 18.70 0.92 -17.96
N GLY A 235 18.59 0.98 -19.30
CA GLY A 235 19.76 1.21 -20.15
C GLY A 235 20.79 0.09 -20.02
N ARG A 236 21.90 0.35 -19.32
CA ARG A 236 22.97 -0.63 -19.06
C ARG A 236 22.89 -1.25 -17.66
N GLU A 237 22.00 -0.75 -16.81
CA GLU A 237 21.83 -1.21 -15.43
C GLU A 237 20.63 -2.16 -15.34
N VAL A 238 20.66 -3.04 -14.35
CA VAL A 238 19.57 -3.97 -14.05
C VAL A 238 19.24 -3.84 -12.57
N LEU A 239 17.97 -3.59 -12.27
CA LEU A 239 17.42 -3.70 -10.93
C LEU A 239 16.85 -5.10 -10.77
N GLU A 240 17.43 -5.88 -9.88
CA GLU A 240 16.94 -7.20 -9.50
C GLU A 240 15.89 -7.03 -8.39
N VAL A 241 14.67 -7.49 -8.64
CA VAL A 241 13.61 -7.55 -7.63
C VAL A 241 13.53 -8.98 -7.12
N THR A 242 13.97 -9.20 -5.88
CA THR A 242 14.15 -10.54 -5.29
C THR A 242 13.35 -10.77 -4.00
N SER A 243 12.51 -9.80 -3.60
CA SER A 243 11.69 -9.85 -2.38
C SER A 243 10.36 -9.14 -2.57
N TRP A 244 9.38 -9.48 -1.73
CA TRP A 244 8.07 -8.82 -1.70
C TRP A 244 8.20 -7.35 -1.33
N THR A 245 9.12 -7.03 -0.41
CA THR A 245 9.43 -5.66 0.00
C THR A 245 10.05 -4.86 -1.14
N THR A 246 11.03 -5.40 -1.87
CA THR A 246 11.63 -4.70 -3.04
C THR A 246 10.62 -4.55 -4.18
N ARG A 247 9.72 -5.54 -4.38
CA ARG A 247 8.60 -5.42 -5.32
C ARG A 247 7.63 -4.31 -4.93
N LEU A 248 7.30 -4.18 -3.64
CA LEU A 248 6.46 -3.10 -3.10
C LEU A 248 7.08 -1.73 -3.39
N TYR A 249 8.38 -1.56 -3.14
CA TYR A 249 9.10 -0.32 -3.45
C TYR A 249 9.09 -0.01 -4.94
N TYR A 250 9.43 -1.00 -5.77
CA TYR A 250 9.41 -0.84 -7.22
C TYR A 250 8.03 -0.44 -7.74
N ASN A 251 6.97 -1.15 -7.34
CA ASN A 251 5.60 -0.85 -7.77
C ASN A 251 5.16 0.55 -7.31
N THR A 252 5.52 0.94 -6.09
CA THR A 252 5.22 2.27 -5.55
C THR A 252 5.89 3.37 -6.36
N LEU A 253 7.21 3.28 -6.54
CA LEU A 253 8.01 4.30 -7.22
C LEU A 253 7.75 4.33 -8.73
N SER A 254 7.64 3.19 -9.39
CA SER A 254 7.33 3.15 -10.83
C SER A 254 5.96 3.75 -11.14
N SER A 255 4.97 3.53 -10.26
CA SER A 255 3.62 4.05 -10.48
C SER A 255 3.51 5.57 -10.34
N ILE A 256 4.43 6.21 -9.61
CA ILE A 256 4.47 7.68 -9.50
C ILE A 256 5.37 8.29 -10.58
N LEU A 257 6.51 7.65 -10.88
CA LEU A 257 7.43 8.09 -11.93
C LEU A 257 6.82 7.98 -13.32
N ALA A 258 6.00 6.96 -13.60
CA ALA A 258 5.29 6.83 -14.88
C ALA A 258 4.11 7.81 -15.03
N ALA A 259 3.68 8.46 -13.94
CA ALA A 259 2.59 9.43 -13.93
C ALA A 259 3.06 10.88 -14.10
N GLY A 260 4.36 11.14 -13.93
CA GLY A 260 5.03 12.41 -14.23
C GLY A 260 5.52 12.48 -15.66
#